data_AF-B0VJP2-F1
#
_entry.id   AF-B0VJP2-F1
#
_cell.length_a   1.000
_cell.length_b   1.000
_cell.length_c   1.000
_cell.angle_alpha   90.00
_cell.angle_beta   90.00
_cell.angle_gamma   90.00
#
_symmetry.space_group_name_H-M   'P 1'
#
loop_
_entity.id
_entity.type
_entity.pdbx_description
1 polymer ?
#
loop_
_entity_poly.entity_id
_entity_poly.type
_entity_poly.pdbx_seq_one_letter_code
_entity_poly.pdbx_strand_id
1 'polypeptide(L)'
;MIIMKSNLTGIIKFIESKNAIKDKNKLTKLVSRRFKLIRDRSVYYNDEFAIRFCKSARPNLSNTILSLSNLRKVDDRPFIVCVVTPDKNYMYLANSTFLSKISHSSQLLRTNNIKGSFNGSDIKKEFNGYKNEPDNFAVLFDFHKQFSFEENLARLVEATNDIHPSGKNLELKDSEIKQILAAPLRAQSFVNSNEYIILKEELDTRVKQYRTEILIASLIENSNIRSAVIEYLIAGNDDSLRKEIIKSLNSGKGYQSLTSNKHSLGDYSREFANFLTETDVKTKIMVLDSNPKAYNIDKILEFLTKERTVFMFYFVGIDYLKNSVKTTLISMFQKDLCNSIFILSHWSGRNSRGVTQFDGKVIKKLILNPDNSIDIKKAQDLLKKLIEL
;
A
#
# COMPACT_ATOMS: atom_id res chain seq x y z
N MET A 1 9.96 -19.22 7.92
CA MET A 1 9.52 -18.64 6.64
C MET A 1 10.43 -17.46 6.30
N ILE A 2 11.54 -17.75 5.61
CA ILE A 2 12.71 -16.87 5.40
C ILE A 2 12.93 -16.58 3.90
N ILE A 3 12.03 -17.08 3.04
CA ILE A 3 12.32 -17.33 1.62
C ILE A 3 12.46 -16.03 0.81
N MET A 4 11.57 -15.04 1.01
CA MET A 4 11.61 -13.75 0.30
C MET A 4 12.82 -12.86 0.64
N LYS A 5 13.41 -12.98 1.85
CA LYS A 5 14.62 -12.22 2.23
C LYS A 5 15.89 -12.77 1.57
N SER A 6 15.88 -14.03 1.10
CA SER A 6 17.11 -14.74 0.73
C SER A 6 17.68 -14.34 -0.64
N ASN A 7 16.84 -14.17 -1.67
CA ASN A 7 17.33 -13.93 -3.03
C ASN A 7 17.39 -12.45 -3.43
N LEU A 8 16.55 -11.54 -2.92
CA LEU A 8 16.72 -10.09 -3.16
C LEU A 8 18.04 -9.60 -2.54
N THR A 9 18.28 -9.96 -1.28
CA THR A 9 19.58 -9.73 -0.62
C THR A 9 20.69 -10.47 -1.35
N GLY A 10 20.43 -11.68 -1.84
CA GLY A 10 21.37 -12.50 -2.59
C GLY A 10 21.83 -11.84 -3.89
N ILE A 11 20.91 -11.31 -4.71
CA ILE A 11 21.26 -10.63 -5.96
C ILE A 11 21.98 -9.31 -5.70
N ILE A 12 21.53 -8.53 -4.70
CA ILE A 12 22.19 -7.28 -4.30
C ILE A 12 23.66 -7.56 -3.96
N LYS A 13 23.91 -8.46 -3.00
CA LYS A 13 25.27 -8.82 -2.58
C LYS A 13 26.10 -9.39 -3.73
N PHE A 14 25.48 -10.19 -4.61
CA PHE A 14 26.18 -10.74 -5.76
C PHE A 14 26.59 -9.63 -6.75
N ILE A 15 25.71 -8.69 -7.08
CA ILE A 15 26.03 -7.57 -7.99
C ILE A 15 27.10 -6.64 -7.39
N GLU A 16 27.01 -6.36 -6.09
CA GLU A 16 28.01 -5.58 -5.36
C GLU A 16 29.38 -6.26 -5.32
N SER A 17 29.41 -7.59 -5.17
CA SER A 17 30.66 -8.38 -5.28
C SER A 17 31.29 -8.33 -6.68
N LYS A 18 30.57 -7.80 -7.67
CA LYS A 18 31.00 -7.59 -9.05
C LYS A 18 31.10 -6.09 -9.40
N ASN A 19 31.25 -5.22 -8.40
CA ASN A 19 31.66 -3.84 -8.65
C ASN A 19 32.96 -3.81 -9.48
N ALA A 20 33.13 -2.74 -10.25
CA ALA A 20 34.21 -2.58 -11.22
C ALA A 20 34.31 -3.66 -12.33
N ILE A 21 33.25 -4.43 -12.61
CA ILE A 21 33.25 -5.39 -13.73
C ILE A 21 33.33 -4.71 -15.11
N LYS A 22 32.86 -3.46 -15.23
CA LYS A 22 32.82 -2.58 -16.43
C LYS A 22 32.08 -3.13 -17.66
N ASP A 23 31.79 -4.42 -17.68
CA ASP A 23 31.15 -5.16 -18.78
C ASP A 23 29.74 -5.60 -18.38
N LYS A 24 28.76 -4.88 -18.93
CA LYS A 24 27.33 -5.17 -18.80
C LYS A 24 26.98 -6.58 -19.25
N ASN A 25 27.53 -7.07 -20.37
CA ASN A 25 27.17 -8.36 -20.93
C ASN A 25 27.75 -9.50 -20.08
N LYS A 26 28.98 -9.33 -19.58
CA LYS A 26 29.59 -10.28 -18.62
C LYS A 26 28.79 -10.34 -17.32
N LEU A 27 28.43 -9.19 -16.74
CA LEU A 27 27.60 -9.15 -15.53
C LEU A 27 26.24 -9.82 -15.76
N THR A 28 25.59 -9.51 -16.87
CA THR A 28 24.29 -10.10 -17.25
C THR A 28 24.39 -11.61 -17.27
N LYS A 29 25.37 -12.19 -17.99
CA LYS A 29 25.57 -13.66 -18.06
C LYS A 29 25.79 -14.29 -16.69
N LEU A 30 26.61 -13.66 -15.84
CA LEU A 30 26.89 -14.16 -14.49
C LEU A 30 25.63 -14.17 -13.62
N VAL A 31 24.88 -13.07 -13.60
CA VAL A 31 23.64 -12.94 -12.82
C VAL A 31 22.56 -13.89 -13.36
N SER A 32 22.32 -13.89 -14.67
CA SER A 32 21.31 -14.75 -15.30
C SER A 32 21.56 -16.23 -15.02
N ARG A 33 22.82 -16.69 -15.12
CA ARG A 33 23.16 -18.09 -14.80
C ARG A 33 23.00 -18.39 -13.32
N ARG A 34 23.45 -17.49 -12.44
CA ARG A 34 23.46 -17.71 -10.98
C ARG A 34 22.05 -17.77 -10.38
N PHE A 35 21.12 -16.99 -10.93
CA PHE A 35 19.74 -16.88 -10.44
C PHE A 35 18.70 -17.51 -11.37
N LYS A 36 19.15 -18.25 -12.40
CA LYS A 36 18.30 -18.96 -13.38
C LYS A 36 17.25 -18.04 -14.02
N LEU A 37 17.69 -16.86 -14.49
CA LEU A 37 16.78 -15.85 -15.03
C LEU A 37 16.32 -16.19 -16.44
N ILE A 38 15.01 -16.06 -16.66
CA ILE A 38 14.37 -16.08 -17.96
C ILE A 38 14.56 -14.71 -18.60
N ARG A 39 14.86 -14.67 -19.90
CA ARG A 39 15.02 -13.42 -20.66
C ARG A 39 13.77 -13.15 -21.48
N ASP A 40 13.14 -12.00 -21.26
CA ASP A 40 12.17 -11.38 -22.18
C ASP A 40 12.76 -10.07 -22.70
N ARG A 41 13.22 -10.09 -23.96
CA ARG A 41 13.91 -8.97 -24.63
C ARG A 41 15.12 -8.45 -23.83
N SER A 42 14.95 -7.33 -23.15
CA SER A 42 15.97 -6.62 -22.35
C SER A 42 15.76 -6.76 -20.84
N VAL A 43 14.72 -7.48 -20.42
CA VAL A 43 14.41 -7.79 -19.02
C VAL A 43 14.79 -9.24 -18.74
N TYR A 44 15.39 -9.47 -17.58
CA TYR A 44 15.71 -10.79 -17.06
C TYR A 44 14.98 -10.97 -15.75
N TYR A 45 14.27 -12.08 -15.56
CA TYR A 45 13.43 -12.25 -14.39
C TYR A 45 13.30 -13.71 -13.95
N ASN A 46 12.86 -13.89 -12.72
CA ASN A 46 12.33 -15.13 -12.18
C ASN A 46 11.11 -14.76 -11.32
N ASP A 47 10.59 -15.70 -10.53
CA ASP A 47 9.42 -15.47 -9.67
C ASP A 47 9.64 -14.45 -8.55
N GLU A 48 10.89 -14.12 -8.24
CA GLU A 48 11.24 -13.32 -7.07
C GLU A 48 11.63 -11.88 -7.41
N PHE A 49 12.23 -11.63 -8.59
CA PHE A 49 12.57 -10.29 -9.05
C PHE A 49 12.71 -10.23 -10.57
N ALA A 50 12.70 -9.01 -11.08
CA ALA A 50 13.06 -8.71 -12.45
C ALA A 50 14.19 -7.68 -12.47
N ILE A 51 15.09 -7.78 -13.45
CA ILE A 51 16.26 -6.91 -13.56
C ILE A 51 16.50 -6.50 -15.01
N ARG A 52 16.86 -5.24 -15.19
CA ARG A 52 17.36 -4.69 -16.44
C ARG A 52 18.75 -4.12 -16.24
N PHE A 53 19.68 -4.57 -17.08
CA PHE A 53 21.06 -4.07 -17.08
C PHE A 53 21.22 -2.92 -18.06
N CYS A 54 21.77 -1.82 -17.57
CA CYS A 54 22.14 -0.63 -18.32
C CYS A 54 23.64 -0.39 -18.18
N LYS A 55 24.27 0.22 -19.18
CA LYS A 55 25.67 0.67 -19.11
C LYS A 55 25.67 2.19 -19.15
N SER A 56 26.45 2.81 -18.28
CA SER A 56 26.62 4.27 -18.26
C SER A 56 28.00 4.63 -17.69
N ALA A 57 28.50 5.81 -18.03
CA ALA A 57 29.69 6.36 -17.37
C ALA A 57 29.37 6.88 -15.96
N ARG A 58 28.12 7.25 -15.69
CA ARG A 58 27.64 7.85 -14.43
C ARG A 58 26.37 7.14 -13.93
N PRO A 59 26.01 7.26 -12.64
CA PRO A 59 24.82 6.61 -12.07
C PRO A 59 23.51 7.12 -12.69
N ASN A 60 23.48 8.39 -13.07
CA ASN A 60 22.33 9.00 -13.73
C ASN A 60 22.26 8.55 -15.19
N LEU A 61 21.16 7.89 -15.54
CA LEU A 61 20.89 7.40 -16.88
C LEU A 61 19.72 8.19 -17.47
N SER A 62 19.89 8.87 -18.59
CA SER A 62 18.78 9.56 -19.29
C SER A 62 18.13 8.68 -20.36
N ASN A 63 18.74 7.56 -20.72
CA ASN A 63 18.26 6.69 -21.79
C ASN A 63 16.97 5.96 -21.40
N THR A 64 16.23 5.56 -22.43
CA THR A 64 15.02 4.75 -22.29
C THR A 64 15.32 3.41 -21.62
N ILE A 65 14.62 3.18 -20.52
CA ILE A 65 14.56 1.91 -19.83
C ILE A 65 13.48 1.10 -20.56
N LEU A 66 12.25 1.03 -20.09
CA LEU A 66 11.29 0.04 -20.58
C LEU A 66 9.99 0.71 -21.01
N SER A 67 9.22 0.05 -21.88
CA SER A 67 7.83 0.46 -22.12
C SER A 67 6.98 0.16 -20.89
N LEU A 68 5.99 0.99 -20.62
CA LEU A 68 5.11 0.82 -19.46
C LEU A 68 4.32 -0.50 -19.53
N SER A 69 3.93 -0.91 -20.74
CA SER A 69 3.28 -2.21 -21.00
C SER A 69 4.13 -3.42 -20.64
N ASN A 70 5.46 -3.33 -20.80
CA ASN A 70 6.36 -4.42 -20.41
C ASN A 70 6.67 -4.37 -18.91
N LEU A 71 6.71 -3.19 -18.29
CA LEU A 71 6.83 -3.07 -16.85
C LEU A 71 5.65 -3.74 -16.14
N ARG A 72 4.42 -3.52 -16.64
CA ARG A 72 3.19 -4.12 -16.07
C ARG A 72 3.29 -5.63 -15.82
N LYS A 73 4.01 -6.36 -16.69
CA LYS A 73 4.17 -7.82 -16.59
C LYS A 73 5.00 -8.28 -15.38
N VAL A 74 5.84 -7.40 -14.84
CA VAL A 74 6.81 -7.69 -13.78
C VAL A 74 6.73 -6.68 -12.62
N ASP A 75 5.71 -5.84 -12.60
CA ASP A 75 5.55 -4.81 -11.57
C ASP A 75 5.21 -5.44 -10.21
N ASP A 76 4.68 -6.66 -10.20
CA ASP A 76 4.32 -7.45 -9.02
C ASP A 76 5.52 -7.91 -8.16
N ARG A 77 6.75 -7.77 -8.67
CA ARG A 77 8.01 -8.14 -8.02
C ARG A 77 9.02 -6.99 -8.09
N PRO A 78 10.10 -6.97 -7.29
CA PRO A 78 11.10 -5.91 -7.38
C PRO A 78 11.66 -5.83 -8.80
N PHE A 79 11.44 -4.69 -9.47
CA PHE A 79 11.98 -4.43 -10.79
C PHE A 79 13.22 -3.55 -10.65
N ILE A 80 14.39 -4.17 -10.75
CA ILE A 80 15.70 -3.57 -10.51
C ILE A 80 16.27 -3.04 -11.83
N VAL A 81 16.67 -1.77 -11.85
CA VAL A 81 17.54 -1.23 -12.90
C VAL A 81 18.96 -1.21 -12.37
N CYS A 82 19.81 -2.08 -12.93
CA CYS A 82 21.23 -2.16 -12.60
C CYS A 82 22.06 -1.36 -13.61
N VAL A 83 22.62 -0.24 -13.17
CA VAL A 83 23.51 0.62 -13.95
C VAL A 83 24.95 0.20 -13.71
N VAL A 84 25.55 -0.44 -14.70
CA VAL A 84 26.96 -0.83 -14.70
C VAL A 84 27.80 0.38 -15.09
N THR A 85 28.62 0.85 -14.15
CA THR A 85 29.60 1.94 -14.36
C THR A 85 31.04 1.42 -14.24
N PRO A 86 32.06 2.24 -14.55
CA PRO A 86 33.46 1.81 -14.44
C PRO A 86 33.85 1.32 -13.04
N ASP A 87 33.37 1.98 -11.98
CA ASP A 87 33.87 1.72 -10.63
C ASP A 87 32.88 0.93 -9.78
N LYS A 88 31.58 1.24 -9.89
CA LYS A 88 30.52 0.62 -9.08
C LYS A 88 29.27 0.30 -9.89
N ASN A 89 28.57 -0.78 -9.52
CA ASN A 89 27.23 -1.03 -10.03
C ASN A 89 26.21 -0.31 -9.14
N TYR A 90 25.34 0.50 -9.74
CA TYR A 90 24.22 1.14 -9.04
C TYR A 90 22.94 0.38 -9.31
N MET A 91 22.08 0.27 -8.30
CA MET A 91 20.80 -0.41 -8.41
C MET A 91 19.70 0.52 -7.93
N TYR A 92 18.60 0.58 -8.67
CA TYR A 92 17.39 1.32 -8.32
C TYR A 92 16.16 0.43 -8.51
N LEU A 93 15.17 0.51 -7.62
CA LEU A 93 13.84 0.01 -7.93
C LEU A 93 13.15 0.95 -8.92
N ALA A 94 12.57 0.37 -9.97
CA ALA A 94 11.89 1.08 -11.04
C ALA A 94 10.47 0.55 -11.30
N ASN A 95 9.88 -0.08 -10.28
CA ASN A 95 8.44 -0.35 -10.25
C ASN A 95 7.64 0.94 -10.46
N SER A 96 6.38 0.81 -10.90
CA SER A 96 5.51 1.91 -11.30
C SER A 96 5.33 3.00 -10.22
N THR A 97 5.42 2.64 -8.93
CA THR A 97 5.41 3.60 -7.81
C THR A 97 6.62 4.55 -7.81
N PHE A 98 7.79 4.08 -8.26
CA PHE A 98 9.05 4.81 -8.25
C PHE A 98 9.33 5.59 -9.54
N LEU A 99 8.35 5.67 -10.44
CA LEU A 99 8.47 6.47 -11.67
C LEU A 99 7.87 7.87 -11.45
N SER A 100 8.55 8.93 -11.84
CA SER A 100 8.01 10.29 -11.77
C SER A 100 6.95 10.51 -12.86
N LYS A 101 7.25 10.12 -14.10
CA LYS A 101 6.39 10.25 -15.29
C LYS A 101 6.74 9.20 -16.34
N ILE A 102 6.03 9.23 -17.46
CA ILE A 102 6.34 8.50 -18.69
C ILE A 102 6.87 9.51 -19.72
N SER A 103 7.94 9.14 -20.42
CA SER A 103 8.62 10.01 -21.38
C SER A 103 7.89 10.13 -22.72
N HIS A 104 8.14 11.26 -23.41
CA HIS A 104 7.48 11.95 -24.55
C HIS A 104 6.93 11.14 -25.76
N SER A 105 7.07 9.82 -25.83
CA SER A 105 6.37 8.95 -26.81
C SER A 105 4.94 8.59 -26.37
N SER A 106 4.45 9.27 -25.35
CA SER A 106 3.24 9.00 -24.57
C SER A 106 2.06 9.93 -24.89
N GLN A 107 2.04 10.67 -26.00
CA GLN A 107 0.92 11.58 -26.35
C GLN A 107 -0.46 10.89 -26.39
N LEU A 108 -0.50 9.55 -26.44
CA LEU A 108 -1.70 8.73 -26.38
C LEU A 108 -1.86 7.95 -25.06
N LEU A 109 -0.99 8.17 -24.07
CA LEU A 109 -1.03 7.50 -22.78
C LEU A 109 -2.34 7.88 -22.08
N ARG A 110 -3.16 6.87 -21.86
CA ARG A 110 -4.42 6.96 -21.13
C ARG A 110 -4.54 5.74 -20.23
N THR A 111 -5.41 5.79 -19.23
CA THR A 111 -5.70 4.63 -18.37
C THR A 111 -6.18 3.41 -19.16
N ASN A 112 -6.90 3.64 -20.27
CA ASN A 112 -7.35 2.61 -21.21
C ASN A 112 -6.39 2.37 -22.39
N ASN A 113 -5.26 3.07 -22.47
CA ASN A 113 -4.27 2.92 -23.54
C ASN A 113 -2.84 3.09 -23.00
N ILE A 114 -2.24 1.98 -22.58
CA ILE A 114 -0.91 1.94 -21.98
C ILE A 114 0.15 2.00 -23.09
N LYS A 115 0.45 3.22 -23.56
CA LYS A 115 1.54 3.51 -24.51
C LYS A 115 2.60 4.44 -23.90
N GLY A 116 3.85 4.24 -24.29
CA GLY A 116 4.98 5.05 -23.84
C GLY A 116 6.03 4.25 -23.07
N SER A 117 7.15 4.92 -22.82
CA SER A 117 8.31 4.35 -22.14
C SER A 117 8.84 5.32 -21.09
N PHE A 118 9.51 4.81 -20.07
CA PHE A 118 10.19 5.64 -19.09
C PHE A 118 11.70 5.59 -19.30
N ASN A 119 12.35 6.71 -18.99
CA ASN A 119 13.78 6.88 -19.02
C ASN A 119 14.39 6.62 -17.63
N GLY A 120 15.71 6.44 -17.55
CA GLY A 120 16.36 6.25 -16.27
C GLY A 120 16.27 7.48 -15.35
N SER A 121 16.07 8.67 -15.93
CA SER A 121 15.86 9.95 -15.24
C SER A 121 14.47 10.03 -14.61
N ASP A 122 13.52 9.22 -15.10
CA ASP A 122 12.18 9.15 -14.54
C ASP A 122 12.14 8.28 -13.27
N ILE A 123 13.21 7.54 -12.96
CA ILE A 123 13.30 6.71 -11.76
C ILE A 123 13.67 7.58 -10.56
N LYS A 124 12.76 7.70 -9.59
CA LYS A 124 12.94 8.48 -8.36
C LYS A 124 14.13 7.96 -7.55
N LYS A 125 14.96 8.88 -7.06
CA LYS A 125 16.14 8.57 -6.22
C LYS A 125 15.84 8.52 -4.74
N GLU A 126 14.68 9.02 -4.34
CA GLU A 126 14.19 9.01 -2.96
C GLU A 126 12.66 8.84 -2.98
N PHE A 127 12.13 8.15 -1.98
CA PHE A 127 10.70 7.97 -1.77
C PHE A 127 10.41 7.91 -0.26
N ASN A 128 9.57 8.83 0.24
CA ASN A 128 9.22 8.97 1.66
C ASN A 128 10.42 9.05 2.62
N GLY A 129 11.46 9.81 2.26
CA GLY A 129 12.67 9.93 3.07
C GLY A 129 13.63 8.74 2.96
N TYR A 130 13.26 7.69 2.23
CA TYR A 130 14.15 6.55 1.95
C TYR A 130 14.81 6.72 0.59
N LYS A 131 16.14 6.66 0.55
CA LYS A 131 16.90 6.63 -0.71
C LYS A 131 16.57 5.36 -1.47
N ASN A 132 16.37 5.47 -2.78
CA ASN A 132 16.18 4.34 -3.68
C ASN A 132 17.53 3.66 -3.95
N GLU A 133 17.97 2.88 -2.98
CA GLU A 133 19.25 2.15 -3.01
C GLU A 133 19.11 0.81 -2.29
N PRO A 134 20.04 -0.14 -2.50
CA PRO A 134 19.87 -1.54 -2.10
C PRO A 134 19.48 -1.76 -0.63
N ASP A 135 20.04 -0.96 0.29
CA ASP A 135 19.77 -1.05 1.73
C ASP A 135 18.29 -0.80 2.07
N ASN A 136 17.59 -0.02 1.25
CA ASN A 136 16.18 0.35 1.45
C ASN A 136 15.21 -0.43 0.54
N PHE A 137 15.69 -1.34 -0.32
CA PHE A 137 14.80 -2.00 -1.30
C PHE A 137 13.65 -2.78 -0.66
N ALA A 138 13.88 -3.42 0.49
CA ALA A 138 12.82 -4.14 1.19
C ALA A 138 11.67 -3.21 1.60
N VAL A 139 11.98 -2.12 2.32
CA VAL A 139 10.98 -1.16 2.79
C VAL A 139 10.31 -0.42 1.62
N LEU A 140 11.09 -0.05 0.60
CA LEU A 140 10.55 0.57 -0.61
C LEU A 140 9.57 -0.36 -1.32
N PHE A 141 9.95 -1.61 -1.54
CA PHE A 141 9.07 -2.56 -2.21
C PHE A 141 7.80 -2.87 -1.39
N ASP A 142 7.87 -2.83 -0.06
CA ASP A 142 6.68 -2.94 0.79
C ASP A 142 5.71 -1.77 0.60
N PHE A 143 6.22 -0.55 0.35
CA PHE A 143 5.39 0.58 -0.08
C PHE A 143 4.74 0.31 -1.44
N HIS A 144 5.51 -0.19 -2.41
CA HIS A 144 5.01 -0.48 -3.75
C HIS A 144 3.86 -1.49 -3.73
N LYS A 145 3.96 -2.55 -2.92
CA LYS A 145 2.91 -3.60 -2.78
C LYS A 145 1.54 -3.08 -2.35
N GLN A 146 1.46 -1.88 -1.77
CA GLN A 146 0.18 -1.30 -1.35
C GLN A 146 -0.57 -0.61 -2.48
N PHE A 147 0.04 -0.48 -3.66
CA PHE A 147 -0.59 0.13 -4.82
C PHE A 147 -0.73 -0.89 -5.93
N SER A 148 -1.93 -0.95 -6.52
CA SER A 148 -2.10 -1.66 -7.78
C SER A 148 -1.37 -0.93 -8.91
N PHE A 149 -1.00 -1.68 -9.96
CA PHE A 149 -0.47 -1.09 -11.18
C PHE A 149 -1.42 -0.02 -11.73
N GLU A 150 -2.73 -0.23 -11.66
CA GLU A 150 -3.72 0.70 -12.23
C GLU A 150 -3.84 2.02 -11.44
N GLU A 151 -3.66 1.98 -10.11
CA GLU A 151 -3.54 3.19 -9.31
C GLU A 151 -2.28 3.98 -9.71
N ASN A 152 -1.16 3.30 -9.93
CA ASN A 152 0.08 3.94 -10.38
C ASN A 152 -0.02 4.43 -11.83
N LEU A 153 -0.71 3.70 -12.71
CA LEU A 153 -0.94 4.07 -14.11
C LEU A 153 -1.73 5.37 -14.20
N ALA A 154 -2.83 5.50 -13.45
CA ALA A 154 -3.62 6.72 -13.41
C ALA A 154 -2.75 7.95 -13.05
N ARG A 155 -1.94 7.82 -11.99
CA ARG A 155 -0.98 8.85 -11.59
C ARG A 155 0.03 9.16 -12.69
N LEU A 156 0.58 8.13 -13.35
CA LEU A 156 1.58 8.30 -14.40
C LEU A 156 1.00 8.97 -15.65
N VAL A 157 -0.24 8.66 -16.03
CA VAL A 157 -0.96 9.31 -17.13
C VAL A 157 -1.11 10.81 -16.86
N GLU A 158 -1.57 11.17 -15.66
CA GLU A 158 -1.75 12.57 -15.26
C GLU A 158 -0.42 13.34 -15.27
N ALA A 159 0.60 12.82 -14.57
CA ALA A 159 1.93 13.43 -14.48
C ALA A 159 2.65 13.54 -15.84
N THR A 160 2.22 12.77 -16.84
CA THR A 160 2.83 12.77 -18.18
C THR A 160 2.13 13.75 -19.12
N ASN A 161 0.82 13.89 -19.01
CA ASN A 161 0.03 14.70 -19.94
C ASN A 161 -0.11 16.16 -19.49
N ASP A 162 0.58 16.58 -18.41
CA ASP A 162 0.41 17.89 -17.76
C ASP A 162 -1.08 18.29 -17.62
N ILE A 163 -1.94 17.28 -17.42
CA ILE A 163 -3.38 17.49 -17.33
C ILE A 163 -3.64 18.25 -16.03
N HIS A 164 -4.23 19.44 -16.16
CA HIS A 164 -4.76 20.20 -15.04
C HIS A 164 -5.66 19.30 -14.17
N PRO A 165 -5.56 19.42 -12.84
CA PRO A 165 -6.15 18.45 -11.93
C PRO A 165 -7.64 18.25 -12.20
N SER A 166 -8.04 17.01 -12.46
CA SER A 166 -9.42 16.65 -12.78
C SER A 166 -10.32 16.43 -11.55
N GLY A 167 -9.77 16.64 -10.35
CA GLY A 167 -10.50 16.58 -9.08
C GLY A 167 -10.98 17.95 -8.62
N LYS A 168 -12.03 17.99 -7.78
CA LYS A 168 -12.29 19.18 -6.95
C LYS A 168 -11.32 19.17 -5.78
N ASN A 169 -10.63 20.29 -5.54
CA ASN A 169 -9.91 20.46 -4.29
C ASN A 169 -10.97 20.51 -3.19
N LEU A 170 -10.78 19.72 -2.14
CA LEU A 170 -11.56 19.88 -0.93
C LEU A 170 -11.10 21.18 -0.26
N GLU A 171 -11.82 22.26 -0.58
CA GLU A 171 -11.74 23.54 0.10
C GLU A 171 -12.59 23.49 1.36
N LEU A 172 -11.94 23.68 2.51
CA LEU A 172 -12.57 23.62 3.82
C LEU A 172 -12.86 25.03 4.33
N LYS A 173 -14.06 25.24 4.85
CA LYS A 173 -14.44 26.47 5.55
C LYS A 173 -13.91 26.47 6.98
N ASP A 174 -13.76 27.65 7.58
CA ASP A 174 -13.32 27.79 8.98
C ASP A 174 -14.19 26.98 9.97
N SER A 175 -15.50 26.91 9.73
CA SER A 175 -16.42 26.09 10.53
C SER A 175 -16.12 24.59 10.42
N GLU A 176 -15.78 24.12 9.22
CA GLU A 176 -15.44 22.72 8.95
C GLU A 176 -14.08 22.37 9.55
N ILE A 177 -13.11 23.28 9.46
CA ILE A 177 -11.79 23.12 10.12
C ILE A 177 -11.97 22.98 11.63
N LYS A 178 -12.78 23.84 12.26
CA LYS A 178 -13.11 23.73 13.69
C LYS A 178 -13.73 22.37 14.01
N GLN A 179 -14.64 21.90 13.17
CA GLN A 179 -15.29 20.60 13.34
C GLN A 179 -14.32 19.42 13.20
N ILE A 180 -13.39 19.48 12.24
CA ILE A 180 -12.33 18.49 12.06
C ILE A 180 -11.42 18.48 13.29
N LEU A 181 -10.97 19.64 13.78
CA LEU A 181 -10.06 19.74 14.94
C LEU A 181 -10.72 19.33 16.27
N ALA A 182 -12.06 19.27 16.32
CA ALA A 182 -12.81 18.70 17.44
C ALA A 182 -12.97 17.16 17.36
N ALA A 183 -12.63 16.54 16.22
CA ALA A 183 -12.79 15.09 16.03
C ALA A 183 -12.03 14.21 17.05
N PRO A 184 -10.80 14.56 17.49
CA PRO A 184 -10.12 13.78 18.52
C PRO A 184 -10.88 13.70 19.84
N LEU A 185 -11.59 14.77 20.23
CA LEU A 185 -12.43 14.79 21.43
C LEU A 185 -13.68 13.91 21.25
N ARG A 186 -14.33 13.96 20.07
CA ARG A 186 -15.46 13.07 19.75
C ARG A 186 -15.04 11.60 19.81
N ALA A 187 -13.89 11.27 19.22
CA ALA A 187 -13.34 9.93 19.26
C ALA A 187 -12.99 9.48 20.68
N GLN A 188 -12.42 10.35 21.51
CA GLN A 188 -12.14 10.05 22.91
C GLN A 188 -13.42 9.80 23.71
N SER A 189 -14.47 10.57 23.46
CA SER A 189 -15.79 10.33 24.06
C SER A 189 -16.34 8.96 23.65
N PHE A 190 -16.30 8.62 22.36
CA PHE A 190 -16.77 7.33 21.85
C PHE A 190 -15.98 6.15 22.42
N VAL A 191 -14.65 6.20 22.45
CA VAL A 191 -13.81 5.11 22.96
C VAL A 191 -14.11 4.78 24.43
N ASN A 192 -14.59 5.75 25.19
CA ASN A 192 -14.98 5.59 26.60
C ASN A 192 -16.49 5.30 26.78
N SER A 193 -17.24 5.11 25.71
CA SER A 193 -18.70 4.96 25.75
C SER A 193 -19.15 3.51 25.62
N ASN A 194 -20.42 3.24 25.96
CA ASN A 194 -21.02 1.92 25.79
C ASN A 194 -21.16 1.56 24.30
N GLU A 195 -21.41 2.54 23.43
CA GLU A 195 -21.52 2.35 21.98
C GLU A 195 -20.24 1.75 21.37
N TYR A 196 -19.06 2.09 21.90
CA TYR A 196 -17.80 1.46 21.50
C TYR A 196 -17.78 -0.03 21.85
N ILE A 197 -18.23 -0.40 23.05
CA ILE A 197 -18.30 -1.81 23.47
C ILE A 197 -19.23 -2.58 22.53
N ILE A 198 -20.42 -2.05 22.24
CA ILE A 198 -21.40 -2.70 21.37
C ILE A 198 -20.85 -2.84 19.93
N LEU A 199 -20.20 -1.80 19.39
CA LEU A 199 -19.58 -1.87 18.07
C LEU A 199 -18.48 -2.95 18.02
N LYS A 200 -17.64 -3.00 19.06
CA LYS A 200 -16.57 -4.00 19.14
C LYS A 200 -17.13 -5.42 19.22
N GLU A 201 -18.12 -5.66 20.07
CA GLU A 201 -18.73 -6.98 20.25
C GLU A 201 -19.39 -7.50 18.98
N GLU A 202 -20.03 -6.64 18.20
CA GLU A 202 -20.61 -7.02 16.91
C GLU A 202 -19.54 -7.49 15.92
N LEU A 203 -18.46 -6.72 15.77
CA LEU A 203 -17.37 -7.07 14.87
C LEU A 203 -16.61 -8.31 15.35
N ASP A 204 -16.38 -8.46 16.65
CA ASP A 204 -15.76 -9.64 17.26
C ASP A 204 -16.63 -10.88 17.03
N THR A 205 -17.96 -10.75 17.15
CA THR A 205 -18.91 -11.85 16.92
C THR A 205 -18.85 -12.35 15.49
N ARG A 206 -18.78 -11.44 14.51
CA ARG A 206 -18.63 -11.82 13.08
C ARG A 206 -17.29 -12.49 12.81
N VAL A 207 -16.19 -12.01 13.39
CA VAL A 207 -14.88 -12.68 13.29
C VAL A 207 -14.92 -14.07 13.90
N LYS A 208 -15.59 -14.24 15.05
CA LYS A 208 -15.74 -15.55 15.70
C LYS A 208 -16.58 -16.50 14.84
N GLN A 209 -17.65 -16.00 14.22
CA GLN A 209 -18.52 -16.77 13.34
C GLN A 209 -17.77 -17.28 12.10
N TYR A 210 -16.94 -16.45 11.47
CA TYR A 210 -16.23 -16.78 10.22
C TYR A 210 -14.73 -17.08 10.42
N ARG A 211 -14.35 -17.51 11.62
CA ARG A 211 -12.94 -17.68 12.02
C ARG A 211 -12.19 -18.65 11.09
N THR A 212 -12.83 -19.76 10.74
CA THR A 212 -12.23 -20.80 9.88
C THR A 212 -11.97 -20.25 8.48
N GLU A 213 -12.96 -19.56 7.92
CA GLU A 213 -12.90 -18.96 6.59
C GLU A 213 -11.89 -17.81 6.53
N ILE A 214 -11.77 -17.01 7.59
CA ILE A 214 -10.74 -15.97 7.72
C ILE A 214 -9.33 -16.60 7.69
N LEU A 215 -9.13 -17.73 8.37
CA LEU A 215 -7.85 -18.43 8.34
C LEU A 215 -7.53 -19.02 6.96
N ILE A 216 -8.52 -19.61 6.28
CA ILE A 216 -8.35 -20.11 4.91
C ILE A 216 -8.02 -18.95 3.96
N ALA A 217 -8.79 -17.86 4.04
CA ALA A 217 -8.59 -16.66 3.24
C ALA A 217 -7.20 -16.05 3.47
N SER A 218 -6.65 -16.18 4.69
CA SER A 218 -5.31 -15.67 5.01
C SER A 218 -4.19 -16.29 4.17
N LEU A 219 -4.42 -17.48 3.61
CA LEU A 219 -3.48 -18.21 2.75
C LEU A 219 -3.52 -17.74 1.28
N ILE A 220 -4.48 -16.89 0.90
CA ILE A 220 -4.53 -16.30 -0.44
C ILE A 220 -3.29 -15.44 -0.66
N GLU A 221 -2.51 -15.75 -1.69
CA GLU A 221 -1.24 -15.05 -1.97
C GLU A 221 -1.46 -13.57 -2.34
N ASN A 222 -2.46 -13.30 -3.19
CA ASN A 222 -2.82 -11.95 -3.61
C ASN A 222 -3.40 -11.17 -2.42
N SER A 223 -2.66 -10.18 -1.93
CA SER A 223 -3.04 -9.37 -0.77
C SER A 223 -4.34 -8.58 -0.95
N ASN A 224 -4.65 -8.16 -2.19
CA ASN A 224 -5.86 -7.39 -2.45
C ASN A 224 -7.09 -8.27 -2.39
N ILE A 225 -7.03 -9.46 -3.00
CA ILE A 225 -8.11 -10.45 -2.93
C ILE A 225 -8.28 -10.93 -1.49
N ARG A 226 -7.18 -11.26 -0.81
CA ARG A 226 -7.19 -11.68 0.60
C ARG A 226 -7.90 -10.66 1.49
N SER A 227 -7.53 -9.38 1.36
CA SER A 227 -8.10 -8.32 2.19
C SER A 227 -9.59 -8.14 1.88
N ALA A 228 -9.95 -8.06 0.60
CA ALA A 228 -11.35 -7.93 0.17
C ALA A 228 -12.24 -9.09 0.66
N VAL A 229 -11.74 -10.33 0.62
CA VAL A 229 -12.48 -11.49 1.14
C VAL A 229 -12.69 -11.38 2.65
N ILE A 230 -11.65 -11.05 3.42
CA ILE A 230 -11.74 -10.96 4.88
C ILE A 230 -12.61 -9.77 5.32
N GLU A 231 -12.44 -8.62 4.67
CA GLU A 231 -13.30 -7.44 4.84
C GLU A 231 -14.77 -7.82 4.61
N TYR A 232 -15.08 -8.50 3.52
CA TYR A 232 -16.45 -8.91 3.20
C TYR A 232 -17.04 -9.93 4.18
N LEU A 233 -16.23 -10.89 4.66
CA LEU A 233 -16.68 -11.83 5.69
C LEU A 233 -17.09 -11.13 6.99
N ILE A 234 -16.46 -9.99 7.32
CA ILE A 234 -16.68 -9.27 8.59
C ILE A 234 -17.73 -8.17 8.45
N ALA A 235 -17.75 -7.46 7.32
CA ALA A 235 -18.51 -6.22 7.16
C ALA A 235 -19.48 -6.24 5.97
N GLY A 236 -19.42 -7.26 5.10
CA GLY A 236 -20.31 -7.38 3.95
C GLY A 236 -21.76 -7.65 4.37
N ASN A 237 -22.72 -7.06 3.67
CA ASN A 237 -24.15 -7.15 4.00
C ASN A 237 -24.94 -8.14 3.13
N ASP A 238 -24.40 -8.61 2.00
CA ASP A 238 -25.08 -9.61 1.15
C ASP A 238 -24.65 -11.04 1.54
N ASP A 239 -25.59 -11.73 2.19
CA ASP A 239 -25.45 -13.10 2.67
C ASP A 239 -25.30 -14.13 1.54
N SER A 240 -25.85 -13.88 0.36
CA SER A 240 -25.75 -14.80 -0.78
C SER A 240 -24.33 -14.80 -1.32
N LEU A 241 -23.76 -13.60 -1.53
CA LEU A 241 -22.36 -13.45 -1.90
C LEU A 241 -21.45 -14.00 -0.80
N ARG A 242 -21.78 -13.80 0.49
CA ARG A 242 -20.99 -14.39 1.59
C ARG A 242 -20.96 -15.92 1.50
N LYS A 243 -22.10 -16.57 1.27
CA LYS A 243 -22.17 -18.03 1.09
C LYS A 243 -21.36 -18.50 -0.12
N GLU A 244 -21.36 -17.75 -1.22
CA GLU A 244 -20.56 -18.07 -2.41
C GLU A 244 -19.06 -18.02 -2.12
N ILE A 245 -18.61 -17.00 -1.38
CA ILE A 245 -17.21 -16.85 -0.94
C ILE A 245 -16.81 -18.05 -0.08
N ILE A 246 -17.64 -18.41 0.90
CA ILE A 246 -17.38 -19.55 1.80
C ILE A 246 -17.27 -20.85 1.00
N LYS A 247 -18.20 -21.08 0.05
CA LYS A 247 -18.15 -22.25 -0.84
C LYS A 247 -16.88 -22.30 -1.69
N SER A 248 -16.43 -21.14 -2.18
CA SER A 248 -15.20 -21.02 -2.96
C SER A 248 -13.96 -21.31 -2.11
N LEU A 249 -13.90 -20.76 -0.89
CA LEU A 249 -12.83 -21.02 0.09
C LEU A 249 -12.71 -22.51 0.41
N ASN A 250 -13.84 -23.18 0.62
CA ASN A 250 -13.87 -24.60 0.99
C ASN A 250 -13.60 -25.56 -0.17
N SER A 251 -13.85 -25.14 -1.42
CA SER A 251 -13.66 -25.98 -2.60
C SER A 251 -12.30 -25.81 -3.29
N GLY A 252 -11.51 -24.81 -2.88
CA GLY A 252 -10.22 -24.47 -3.52
C GLY A 252 -10.35 -23.95 -4.95
N LYS A 253 -11.57 -23.68 -5.43
CA LYS A 253 -11.84 -23.09 -6.76
C LYS A 253 -11.81 -21.57 -6.65
N GLY A 254 -11.07 -20.93 -7.57
CA GLY A 254 -10.54 -19.57 -7.42
C GLY A 254 -11.54 -18.43 -7.17
N TYR A 255 -11.04 -17.37 -6.53
CA TYR A 255 -11.74 -16.21 -5.96
C TYR A 255 -11.95 -15.03 -6.95
N GLN A 256 -12.36 -15.32 -8.18
CA GLN A 256 -12.03 -14.45 -9.32
C GLN A 256 -12.89 -13.19 -9.51
N SER A 257 -13.96 -12.98 -8.73
CA SER A 257 -14.89 -11.84 -8.95
C SER A 257 -14.90 -10.77 -7.86
N LEU A 258 -14.23 -10.97 -6.72
CA LEU A 258 -14.23 -9.97 -5.65
C LEU A 258 -13.22 -8.86 -5.94
N THR A 259 -13.75 -7.69 -6.28
CA THR A 259 -13.00 -6.44 -6.20
C THR A 259 -13.52 -5.66 -5.00
N SER A 260 -12.62 -5.10 -4.20
CA SER A 260 -12.97 -4.19 -3.10
C SER A 260 -13.90 -3.10 -3.64
N ASN A 261 -15.06 -2.87 -3.01
CA ASN A 261 -15.92 -1.72 -3.33
C ASN A 261 -15.23 -0.43 -2.90
N LYS A 262 -14.38 0.13 -3.78
CA LYS A 262 -13.43 1.24 -3.49
C LYS A 262 -14.08 2.61 -3.20
N HIS A 263 -15.40 2.69 -3.08
CA HIS A 263 -16.10 3.98 -3.02
C HIS A 263 -16.44 4.44 -1.59
N SER A 264 -16.65 3.55 -0.61
CA SER A 264 -16.91 3.94 0.79
C SER A 264 -15.64 4.43 1.51
N LEU A 265 -15.84 5.05 2.69
CA LEU A 265 -14.75 5.48 3.57
C LEU A 265 -14.28 4.33 4.47
N GLY A 266 -15.21 3.63 5.11
CA GLY A 266 -14.98 2.38 5.82
C GLY A 266 -15.72 1.19 5.19
N ASP A 267 -15.54 0.01 5.77
CA ASP A 267 -16.21 -1.22 5.37
C ASP A 267 -17.52 -1.44 6.14
N TYR A 268 -17.61 -0.90 7.35
CA TYR A 268 -18.77 -1.03 8.23
C TYR A 268 -19.19 0.30 8.83
N SER A 269 -20.44 0.70 8.59
CA SER A 269 -21.04 1.91 9.16
C SER A 269 -22.04 1.55 10.23
N ARG A 270 -22.09 2.33 11.30
CA ARG A 270 -23.12 2.20 12.33
C ARG A 270 -23.50 3.53 12.92
N GLU A 271 -24.80 3.79 12.98
CA GLU A 271 -25.38 4.97 13.60
C GLU A 271 -25.86 4.65 15.01
N PHE A 272 -25.41 5.47 15.95
CA PHE A 272 -25.89 5.56 17.33
C PHE A 272 -26.50 6.95 17.54
N ALA A 273 -27.20 7.16 18.66
CA ALA A 273 -27.79 8.46 18.99
C ALA A 273 -26.73 9.60 18.92
N ASN A 274 -25.59 9.39 19.58
CA ASN A 274 -24.54 10.42 19.71
C ASN A 274 -23.38 10.26 18.72
N PHE A 275 -23.32 9.15 17.96
CA PHE A 275 -22.16 8.82 17.14
C PHE A 275 -22.57 8.26 15.78
N LEU A 276 -21.94 8.76 14.73
CA LEU A 276 -21.95 8.13 13.40
C LEU A 276 -20.58 7.52 13.16
N THR A 277 -20.52 6.19 13.19
CA THR A 277 -19.25 5.46 13.07
C THR A 277 -19.04 4.95 11.67
N GLU A 278 -17.82 5.11 11.18
CA GLU A 278 -17.29 4.44 9.99
C GLU A 278 -16.08 3.62 10.44
N THR A 279 -16.09 2.32 10.13
CA THR A 279 -15.05 1.37 10.55
C THR A 279 -14.42 0.71 9.35
N ASP A 280 -13.10 0.82 9.27
CA ASP A 280 -12.27 0.25 8.21
C ASP A 280 -11.54 -0.99 8.74
N VAL A 281 -11.77 -2.14 8.12
CA VAL A 281 -11.26 -3.45 8.54
C VAL A 281 -9.87 -3.65 7.95
N LYS A 282 -8.87 -3.78 8.81
CA LYS A 282 -7.47 -3.93 8.38
C LYS A 282 -6.90 -5.26 8.80
N THR A 283 -6.60 -6.10 7.81
CA THR A 283 -5.98 -7.41 8.04
C THR A 283 -4.47 -7.30 8.16
N LYS A 284 -3.90 -7.91 9.21
CA LYS A 284 -2.46 -8.02 9.43
C LYS A 284 -2.06 -9.49 9.58
N ILE A 285 -1.33 -10.01 8.61
CA ILE A 285 -0.69 -11.33 8.74
C ILE A 285 0.51 -11.19 9.67
N MET A 286 0.43 -11.79 10.86
CA MET A 286 1.35 -11.53 11.99
C MET A 286 2.78 -12.03 11.73
N VAL A 287 2.92 -13.00 10.82
CA VAL A 287 4.19 -13.57 10.38
C VAL A 287 4.82 -12.82 9.20
N LEU A 288 4.13 -11.82 8.63
CA LEU A 288 4.60 -11.00 7.52
C LEU A 288 4.89 -9.56 7.97
N ASP A 289 6.02 -9.02 7.49
CA ASP A 289 6.38 -7.62 7.63
C ASP A 289 5.71 -6.82 6.49
N SER A 290 4.44 -6.46 6.67
CA SER A 290 3.68 -5.60 5.75
C SER A 290 3.26 -4.28 6.41
N ASN A 291 3.30 -3.19 5.64
CA ASN A 291 2.83 -1.86 6.05
C ASN A 291 1.50 -1.57 5.34
N PRO A 292 0.34 -1.74 5.98
CA PRO A 292 -0.95 -1.56 5.30
C PRO A 292 -1.23 -0.08 5.02
N LYS A 293 -1.83 0.19 3.86
CA LYS A 293 -2.46 1.47 3.56
C LYS A 293 -3.52 1.77 4.62
N ALA A 294 -3.57 3.02 5.08
CA ALA A 294 -4.48 3.46 6.13
C ALA A 294 -5.74 4.04 5.49
N TYR A 295 -5.75 5.33 5.12
CA TYR A 295 -6.94 6.02 4.62
C TYR A 295 -6.60 7.04 3.52
N ASN A 296 -7.61 7.42 2.72
CA ASN A 296 -7.51 8.59 1.86
C ASN A 296 -7.75 9.86 2.68
N ILE A 297 -6.88 10.85 2.51
CA ILE A 297 -6.87 12.05 3.37
C ILE A 297 -8.12 12.88 3.14
N ASP A 298 -8.50 13.15 1.89
CA ASP A 298 -9.67 13.98 1.60
C ASP A 298 -10.97 13.33 2.04
N LYS A 299 -11.15 12.02 1.81
CA LYS A 299 -12.34 11.30 2.30
C LYS A 299 -12.47 11.37 3.82
N ILE A 300 -11.35 11.29 4.55
CA ILE A 300 -11.35 11.42 6.00
C ILE A 300 -11.67 12.85 6.41
N LEU A 301 -11.03 13.86 5.82
CA LEU A 301 -11.31 15.26 6.15
C LEU A 301 -12.77 15.60 5.89
N GLU A 302 -13.33 15.19 4.76
CA GLU A 302 -14.75 15.34 4.40
C GLU A 302 -15.69 14.66 5.40
N PHE A 303 -15.34 13.47 5.89
CA PHE A 303 -16.15 12.80 6.92
C PHE A 303 -16.08 13.50 8.28
N LEU A 304 -14.91 14.03 8.63
CA LEU A 304 -14.69 14.72 9.90
C LEU A 304 -15.32 16.13 9.94
N THR A 305 -15.74 16.70 8.80
CA THR A 305 -16.54 17.95 8.78
C THR A 305 -17.96 17.76 9.31
N LYS A 306 -18.45 16.53 9.39
CA LYS A 306 -19.80 16.23 9.86
C LYS A 306 -19.85 16.15 11.39
N GLU A 307 -21.04 16.35 11.94
CA GLU A 307 -21.30 16.15 13.36
C GLU A 307 -21.35 14.67 13.72
N ARG A 308 -21.10 14.36 15.00
CA ARG A 308 -21.15 13.00 15.58
C ARG A 308 -20.19 11.98 14.94
N THR A 309 -19.40 12.34 13.94
CA THR A 309 -18.56 11.39 13.21
C THR A 309 -17.38 10.88 14.02
N VAL A 310 -17.17 9.56 13.96
CA VAL A 310 -16.05 8.85 14.57
C VAL A 310 -15.54 7.79 13.59
N PHE A 311 -14.25 7.81 13.29
CA PHE A 311 -13.62 6.84 12.39
C PHE A 311 -12.74 5.88 13.18
N MET A 312 -12.93 4.58 12.92
CA MET A 312 -12.27 3.49 13.64
C MET A 312 -11.56 2.54 12.68
N PHE A 313 -10.47 1.96 13.13
CA PHE A 313 -9.86 0.78 12.52
C PHE A 313 -10.25 -0.46 13.30
N TYR A 314 -10.72 -1.47 12.60
CA TYR A 314 -10.87 -2.80 13.17
C TYR A 314 -9.74 -3.68 12.66
N PHE A 315 -8.70 -3.84 13.47
CA PHE A 315 -7.53 -4.64 13.10
C PHE A 315 -7.78 -6.12 13.35
N VAL A 316 -7.53 -6.93 12.33
CA VAL A 316 -7.61 -8.40 12.39
C VAL A 316 -6.23 -8.98 12.20
N GLY A 317 -5.60 -9.39 13.30
CA GLY A 317 -4.30 -10.04 13.32
C GLY A 317 -4.41 -11.54 13.15
N ILE A 318 -3.84 -12.09 12.07
CA ILE A 318 -3.90 -13.51 11.76
C ILE A 318 -2.51 -14.12 11.86
N ASP A 319 -2.35 -15.10 12.73
CA ASP A 319 -1.18 -15.98 12.80
C ASP A 319 -1.65 -17.40 12.44
N TYR A 320 -1.59 -17.74 11.15
CA TYR A 320 -2.00 -19.05 10.65
C TYR A 320 -1.05 -20.16 11.10
N LEU A 321 0.21 -19.87 11.46
CA LEU A 321 1.14 -20.87 11.99
C LEU A 321 0.72 -21.30 13.40
N LYS A 322 0.14 -20.38 14.18
CA LYS A 322 -0.40 -20.66 15.52
C LYS A 322 -1.90 -20.92 15.51
N ASN A 323 -2.53 -20.98 14.34
CA ASN A 323 -3.99 -21.05 14.19
C ASN A 323 -4.68 -20.04 15.13
N SER A 324 -4.31 -18.76 15.06
CA SER A 324 -4.85 -17.72 15.94
C SER A 324 -5.29 -16.47 15.18
N VAL A 325 -6.42 -15.91 15.58
CA VAL A 325 -6.97 -14.64 15.09
C VAL A 325 -7.19 -13.76 16.32
N LYS A 326 -6.61 -12.56 16.30
CA LYS A 326 -6.77 -11.55 17.35
C LYS A 326 -7.36 -10.28 16.74
N THR A 327 -8.25 -9.63 17.46
CA THR A 327 -8.95 -8.44 16.97
C THR A 327 -8.79 -7.29 17.94
N THR A 328 -8.76 -6.07 17.41
CA THR A 328 -8.84 -4.85 18.23
C THR A 328 -9.51 -3.74 17.45
N LEU A 329 -10.35 -2.97 18.13
CA LEU A 329 -11.00 -1.77 17.59
C LEU A 329 -10.23 -0.55 18.10
N ILE A 330 -9.67 0.26 17.20
CA ILE A 330 -8.73 1.33 17.53
C ILE A 330 -9.16 2.62 16.83
N SER A 331 -9.15 3.74 17.53
CA SER A 331 -9.42 5.05 16.93
C SER A 331 -8.30 5.44 15.97
N MET A 332 -8.63 6.13 14.88
CA MET A 332 -7.60 6.74 14.02
C MET A 332 -6.68 7.73 14.74
N PHE A 333 -7.11 8.25 15.90
CA PHE A 333 -6.35 9.20 16.72
C PHE A 333 -5.54 8.54 17.83
N GLN A 334 -5.42 7.21 17.82
CA GLN A 334 -4.59 6.49 18.79
C GLN A 334 -3.13 6.99 18.72
N LYS A 335 -2.53 7.23 19.89
CA LYS A 335 -1.25 7.95 20.01
C LYS A 335 -0.08 7.35 19.22
N ASP A 336 0.04 6.02 19.16
CA ASP A 336 1.12 5.33 18.46
C ASP A 336 0.86 5.33 16.94
N LEU A 337 -0.40 5.21 16.51
CA LEU A 337 -0.79 5.35 15.10
C LEU A 337 -0.48 6.75 14.59
N CYS A 338 -0.84 7.82 15.31
CA CYS A 338 -0.56 9.19 14.87
C CYS A 338 0.94 9.45 14.64
N ASN A 339 1.82 8.82 15.42
CA ASN A 339 3.28 8.97 15.29
C ASN A 339 3.89 8.09 14.18
N SER A 340 3.14 7.16 13.60
CA SER A 340 3.65 6.14 12.68
C SER A 340 2.98 6.15 11.31
N ILE A 341 2.34 7.27 10.97
CA ILE A 341 1.75 7.50 9.66
C ILE A 341 2.81 8.02 8.69
N PHE A 342 2.97 7.32 7.57
CA PHE A 342 3.61 7.82 6.36
C PHE A 342 2.55 8.47 5.47
N ILE A 343 2.75 9.74 5.14
CA ILE A 343 1.90 10.46 4.19
C ILE A 343 2.40 10.16 2.78
N LEU A 344 1.55 9.53 1.99
CA LEU A 344 1.76 9.25 0.58
C LEU A 344 0.94 10.26 -0.21
N SER A 345 1.44 11.50 -0.29
CA SER A 345 0.82 12.51 -1.13
C SER A 345 0.73 12.00 -2.57
N HIS A 346 -0.41 12.20 -3.22
CA HIS A 346 -0.52 11.95 -4.65
C HIS A 346 0.28 13.05 -5.34
N TRP A 347 1.47 12.71 -5.83
CA TRP A 347 2.32 13.66 -6.55
C TRP A 347 1.73 13.94 -7.93
N SER A 348 1.32 15.21 -8.13
CA SER A 348 0.84 15.88 -9.36
C SER A 348 -0.31 15.20 -10.13
N GLY A 349 -1.45 15.88 -10.22
CA GLY A 349 -2.53 15.56 -11.18
C GLY A 349 -3.89 15.21 -10.58
N ARG A 350 -3.92 14.74 -9.32
CA ARG A 350 -5.15 14.67 -8.53
C ARG A 350 -5.23 15.91 -7.65
N ASN A 351 -6.37 16.59 -7.68
CA ASN A 351 -6.78 17.55 -6.65
C ASN A 351 -7.12 16.77 -5.36
N SER A 352 -6.12 16.06 -4.81
CA SER A 352 -6.24 15.20 -3.64
C SER A 352 -4.95 15.20 -2.84
N ARG A 353 -5.10 15.29 -1.52
CA ARG A 353 -3.99 15.32 -0.55
C ARG A 353 -3.24 14.00 -0.44
N GLY A 354 -3.77 12.92 -1.03
CA GLY A 354 -3.14 11.61 -1.05
C GLY A 354 -3.75 10.62 -0.06
N VAL A 355 -2.92 9.67 0.35
CA VAL A 355 -3.30 8.59 1.27
C VAL A 355 -2.26 8.46 2.36
N THR A 356 -2.66 7.92 3.50
CA THR A 356 -1.75 7.59 4.61
C THR A 356 -1.45 6.09 4.62
N GLN A 357 -0.35 5.72 5.26
CA GLN A 357 0.05 4.33 5.47
C GLN A 357 0.65 4.17 6.86
N PHE A 358 0.41 3.03 7.49
CA PHE A 358 0.94 2.75 8.83
C PHE A 358 2.26 2.00 8.79
N ASP A 359 3.08 2.19 9.83
CA ASP A 359 4.08 1.19 10.20
C ASP A 359 3.39 -0.09 10.71
N GLY A 360 3.59 -1.19 9.98
CA GLY A 360 3.03 -2.48 10.33
C GLY A 360 3.46 -3.03 11.69
N LYS A 361 4.59 -2.56 12.23
CA LYS A 361 5.06 -2.93 13.58
C LYS A 361 4.17 -2.33 14.67
N VAL A 362 3.69 -1.10 14.47
CA VAL A 362 2.79 -0.43 15.42
C VAL A 362 1.44 -1.15 15.46
N ILE A 363 0.89 -1.50 14.28
CA ILE A 363 -0.35 -2.29 14.22
C ILE A 363 -0.17 -3.65 14.91
N LYS A 364 0.94 -4.34 14.65
CA LYS A 364 1.24 -5.62 15.30
C LYS A 364 1.28 -5.48 16.83
N LYS A 365 1.88 -4.40 17.35
CA LYS A 365 1.90 -4.10 18.79
C LYS A 365 0.49 -3.90 19.33
N LEU A 366 -0.34 -3.10 18.67
CA LEU A 366 -1.71 -2.81 19.09
C LEU A 366 -2.62 -4.04 19.07
N ILE A 367 -2.47 -4.93 18.08
CA ILE A 367 -3.20 -6.20 18.03
C ILE A 367 -2.83 -7.09 19.23
N LEU A 368 -1.56 -7.11 19.62
CA LEU A 368 -1.07 -7.97 20.70
C LEU A 368 -1.39 -7.39 22.08
N ASN A 369 -1.28 -6.07 22.21
CA ASN A 369 -1.52 -5.32 23.43
C ASN A 369 -2.38 -4.09 23.08
N PRO A 370 -3.71 -4.24 23.03
CA PRO A 370 -4.62 -3.15 22.69
C PRO A 370 -4.47 -1.95 23.61
N ASP A 371 -4.34 -0.77 23.00
CA ASP A 371 -4.31 0.52 23.67
C ASP A 371 -5.01 1.53 22.76
N ASN A 372 -6.11 2.10 23.23
CA ASN A 372 -6.90 3.08 22.48
C ASN A 372 -6.77 4.50 23.04
N SER A 373 -5.68 4.78 23.78
CA SER A 373 -5.41 6.12 24.30
C SER A 373 -5.12 7.12 23.19
N ILE A 374 -5.76 8.28 23.32
CA ILE A 374 -5.70 9.40 22.36
C ILE A 374 -4.96 10.55 23.02
N ASP A 375 -3.92 11.03 22.34
CA ASP A 375 -3.26 12.31 22.66
C ASP A 375 -3.90 13.39 21.81
N ILE A 376 -4.82 14.16 22.41
CA ILE A 376 -5.65 15.15 21.71
C ILE A 376 -4.78 16.18 20.97
N LYS A 377 -3.71 16.66 21.61
CA LYS A 377 -2.84 17.68 21.03
C LYS A 377 -2.12 17.13 19.80
N LYS A 378 -1.52 15.94 19.90
CA LYS A 378 -0.85 15.30 18.76
C LYS A 378 -1.82 14.97 17.62
N ALA A 379 -3.02 14.51 17.94
CA ALA A 379 -4.05 14.24 16.95
C ALA A 379 -4.48 15.51 16.21
N GLN A 380 -4.64 16.63 16.92
CA GLN A 380 -4.93 17.94 16.32
C GLN A 380 -3.77 18.43 15.44
N ASP A 381 -2.52 18.27 15.89
CA ASP A 381 -1.35 18.68 15.10
C ASP A 381 -1.21 17.83 13.83
N LEU A 382 -1.52 16.53 13.89
CA LEU A 382 -1.63 15.68 12.70
C LEU A 382 -2.73 16.20 11.76
N LEU A 383 -3.92 16.52 12.27
CA LEU A 383 -5.02 17.03 11.44
C LEU A 383 -4.67 18.35 10.77
N LYS A 384 -4.03 19.29 11.47
CA LYS A 384 -3.54 20.55 10.87
C LYS A 384 -2.58 20.27 9.72
N LYS A 385 -1.60 19.38 9.94
CA LYS A 385 -0.67 18.94 8.90
C LYS A 385 -1.39 18.34 7.70
N LEU A 386 -2.44 17.53 7.93
CA LEU A 386 -3.22 16.95 6.84
C LEU A 386 -4.06 17.98 6.09
N ILE A 387 -4.58 19.02 6.76
CA ILE A 387 -5.35 20.11 6.14
C ILE A 387 -4.46 20.97 5.23
N GLU A 388 -3.20 21.18 5.63
CA GLU A 388 -2.20 22.00 4.92
C GLU A 388 -1.58 21.35 3.67
N LEU A 389 -1.74 20.03 3.49
CA LEU A 389 -1.38 19.33 2.25
C LEU A 389 -2.26 19.78 1.10
#